data_AF-A0A225E3J2-F1
#
_entry.id   AF-A0A225E3J2-F1
#
_cell.length_a   1.000
_cell.length_b   1.000
_cell.length_c   1.000
_cell.angle_alpha   90.00
_cell.angle_beta   90.00
_cell.angle_gamma   90.00
#
_symmetry.space_group_name_H-M   'P 1'
#
loop_
_entity.id
_entity.type
_entity.pdbx_description
1 polymer ?
#
loop_
_entity_poly.entity_id
_entity_poly.type
_entity_poly.pdbx_seq_one_letter_code
_entity_poly.pdbx_strand_id
1 'polypeptide(L)'
;MFKSILAQMPAEGGFALLTDPDPSANAQMVWYPSNVEPQATIDENSDGSRVTGGFVAFLYGPEIPEGARLQEDGFVLMFPSASWQRTKNTLEAGNAVDIWPGNPAAMPFRIEWYE
;
A
#
# COMPACT_ATOMS: atom_id res chain seq x y z
N MET A 1 -19.21 1.72 -3.12
CA MET A 1 -19.04 0.49 -2.32
C MET A 1 -17.85 0.57 -1.37
N PHE A 2 -16.65 0.98 -1.82
CA PHE A 2 -15.48 1.09 -0.93
C PHE A 2 -15.62 2.18 0.16
N LYS A 3 -16.17 3.36 -0.18
CA LYS A 3 -16.41 4.46 0.79
C LYS A 3 -17.25 4.04 2.00
N SER A 4 -18.31 3.25 1.80
CA SER A 4 -19.16 2.77 2.89
C SER A 4 -18.49 1.71 3.75
N ILE A 5 -17.48 1.01 3.23
CA ILE A 5 -16.69 0.03 3.98
C ILE A 5 -15.67 0.77 4.87
N LEU A 6 -15.00 1.80 4.35
CA LEU A 6 -14.06 2.63 5.13
C LEU A 6 -14.69 3.20 6.41
N ALA A 7 -15.92 3.69 6.32
CA ALA A 7 -16.66 4.24 7.46
C ALA A 7 -16.95 3.21 8.57
N GLN A 8 -16.99 1.93 8.24
CA GLN A 8 -17.26 0.83 9.18
C GLN A 8 -15.98 0.21 9.75
N MET A 9 -14.80 0.64 9.29
CA MET A 9 -13.55 0.07 9.77
C MET A 9 -13.27 0.50 11.21
N PRO A 10 -12.77 -0.42 12.05
CA PRO A 10 -12.41 -0.12 13.43
C PRO A 10 -11.31 0.95 13.52
N ALA A 11 -11.10 1.46 14.74
CA ALA A 11 -10.03 2.43 15.01
C ALA A 11 -8.62 1.81 14.91
N GLU A 12 -8.52 0.49 15.10
CA GLU A 12 -7.31 -0.31 15.01
C GLU A 12 -7.59 -1.65 14.32
N GLY A 13 -6.57 -2.23 13.70
CA GLY A 13 -6.65 -3.50 13.00
C GLY A 13 -5.92 -3.48 11.67
N GLY A 14 -6.37 -4.33 10.75
CA GLY A 14 -5.84 -4.38 9.41
C GLY A 14 -6.73 -5.17 8.46
N PHE A 15 -6.53 -4.92 7.17
CA PHE A 15 -7.17 -5.65 6.09
C PHE A 15 -6.23 -5.69 4.89
N ALA A 16 -6.46 -6.64 3.98
CA ALA A 16 -5.73 -6.71 2.72
C ALA A 16 -6.71 -6.71 1.55
N LEU A 17 -6.26 -6.10 0.45
CA LEU A 17 -6.92 -6.12 -0.83
C LEU A 17 -6.01 -6.87 -1.80
N LEU A 18 -6.55 -7.87 -2.47
CA LEU A 18 -5.87 -8.48 -3.61
C LEU A 18 -5.98 -7.51 -4.79
N THR A 19 -4.89 -7.39 -5.54
CA THR A 19 -4.79 -6.50 -6.69
C THR A 19 -4.49 -7.29 -7.94
N ASP A 20 -5.13 -6.89 -9.04
CA ASP A 20 -4.69 -7.32 -10.36
C ASP A 20 -3.43 -6.53 -10.76
N PRO A 21 -2.56 -7.10 -11.62
CA PRO A 21 -1.41 -6.37 -12.14
C PRO A 21 -1.83 -5.07 -12.85
N ASP A 22 -1.16 -3.96 -12.53
CA ASP A 22 -1.35 -2.69 -13.24
C ASP A 22 -0.83 -2.84 -14.69
N PRO A 23 -1.67 -2.68 -15.73
CA PRO A 23 -1.25 -2.84 -17.12
C PRO A 23 -0.22 -1.81 -17.59
N SER A 24 -0.02 -0.74 -16.82
CA SER A 24 1.01 0.27 -17.09
C SER A 24 2.31 0.06 -16.31
N ALA A 25 2.39 -0.95 -15.45
CA ALA A 25 3.62 -1.40 -14.83
C ALA A 25 4.53 -2.12 -15.84
N ASN A 26 5.84 -2.02 -15.65
CA ASN A 26 6.86 -2.69 -16.47
C ASN A 26 7.66 -3.74 -15.69
N ALA A 27 7.19 -4.06 -14.49
CA ALA A 27 7.72 -5.09 -13.60
C ALA A 27 6.62 -5.59 -12.67
N GLN A 28 6.70 -6.85 -12.26
CA GLN A 28 5.76 -7.46 -11.32
C GLN A 28 6.51 -8.08 -10.15
N MET A 29 6.10 -7.75 -8.92
CA MET A 29 6.64 -8.41 -7.74
C MET A 29 6.30 -9.90 -7.75
N VAL A 30 7.25 -10.71 -7.32
CA VAL A 30 7.09 -12.16 -7.20
C VAL A 30 7.63 -12.64 -5.86
N TRP A 31 6.95 -13.63 -5.31
CA TRP A 31 7.36 -14.27 -4.07
C TRP A 31 7.55 -15.77 -4.27
N TYR A 32 8.66 -16.26 -3.74
CA TYR A 32 8.94 -17.68 -3.60
C TYR A 32 9.29 -17.96 -2.13
N PRO A 33 9.00 -19.15 -1.58
CA PRO A 33 9.31 -19.47 -0.19
C PRO A 33 10.78 -19.29 0.23
N SER A 34 11.71 -19.33 -0.73
CA SER A 34 13.14 -19.13 -0.50
C SER A 34 13.57 -17.66 -0.51
N ASN A 35 12.69 -16.73 -0.90
CA ASN A 35 13.03 -15.32 -0.99
C ASN A 35 13.15 -14.71 0.41
N VAL A 36 14.34 -14.21 0.70
CA VAL A 36 14.62 -13.47 1.95
C VAL A 36 14.36 -11.96 1.79
N GLU A 37 14.31 -11.48 0.56
CA GLU A 37 14.06 -10.08 0.19
C GLU A 37 12.99 -10.01 -0.91
N PRO A 38 12.26 -8.89 -1.04
CA PRO A 38 11.33 -8.67 -2.15
C PRO A 38 12.03 -8.80 -3.51
N GLN A 39 11.37 -9.46 -4.45
CA GLN A 39 11.86 -9.63 -5.82
C GLN A 39 10.79 -9.23 -6.83
N ALA A 40 11.23 -8.92 -8.04
CA ALA A 40 10.35 -8.64 -9.17
C ALA A 40 10.88 -9.29 -10.45
N THR A 41 9.96 -9.68 -11.33
CA THR A 41 10.27 -10.04 -12.72
C THR A 41 10.12 -8.82 -13.60
N ILE A 42 11.03 -8.68 -14.57
CA ILE A 42 11.03 -7.63 -15.58
C ILE A 42 11.12 -8.27 -16.97
N ASP A 43 10.53 -7.63 -17.98
CA ASP A 43 10.75 -8.00 -19.37
C ASP A 43 12.17 -7.58 -19.82
N GLU A 44 12.73 -8.28 -20.81
CA GLU A 44 14.12 -8.09 -21.29
C GLU A 44 14.43 -6.64 -21.72
N ASN A 45 13.42 -5.89 -22.18
CA ASN A 45 13.55 -4.50 -22.62
C ASN A 45 12.99 -3.47 -21.59
N SER A 46 12.73 -3.89 -20.36
CA SER A 46 12.22 -3.04 -19.28
C SER A 46 13.35 -2.57 -18.36
N ASP A 47 13.21 -1.37 -17.80
CA ASP A 47 14.10 -0.84 -16.75
C ASP A 47 13.58 -1.12 -15.33
N GLY A 48 12.40 -1.72 -15.20
CA GLY A 48 11.76 -2.04 -13.92
C GLY A 48 11.39 -0.83 -13.07
N SER A 49 11.34 0.38 -13.66
CA SER A 49 11.05 1.63 -12.95
C SER A 49 9.64 1.72 -12.37
N ARG A 50 8.69 0.90 -12.85
CA ARG A 50 7.30 0.87 -12.38
C ARG A 50 6.86 -0.55 -12.07
N VAL A 51 6.89 -0.89 -10.79
CA VAL A 51 6.59 -2.22 -10.27
C VAL A 51 5.13 -2.30 -9.79
N THR A 52 4.44 -3.39 -10.12
CA THR A 52 3.12 -3.75 -9.56
C THR A 52 3.22 -4.95 -8.60
N GLY A 53 2.26 -5.09 -7.69
CA GLY A 53 2.22 -6.16 -6.68
C GLY A 53 0.88 -6.91 -6.67
N GLY A 54 0.84 -8.05 -5.97
CA GLY A 54 -0.33 -8.92 -5.87
C GLY A 54 -1.32 -8.52 -4.77
N PHE A 55 -0.90 -7.69 -3.82
CA PHE A 55 -1.79 -7.17 -2.78
C PHE A 55 -1.35 -5.82 -2.21
N VAL A 56 -2.29 -5.15 -1.56
CA VAL A 56 -2.04 -4.05 -0.64
C VAL A 56 -2.69 -4.36 0.71
N ALA A 57 -1.88 -4.41 1.76
CA ALA A 57 -2.32 -4.56 3.14
C ALA A 57 -2.30 -3.20 3.84
N PHE A 58 -3.32 -2.96 4.66
CA PHE A 58 -3.46 -1.78 5.49
C PHE A 58 -3.36 -2.23 6.94
N LEU A 59 -2.43 -1.65 7.70
CA LEU A 59 -2.30 -1.84 9.13
C LEU A 59 -2.48 -0.49 9.81
N TYR A 60 -3.34 -0.43 10.82
CA TYR A 60 -3.62 0.82 11.51
C TYR A 60 -3.89 0.59 12.99
N GLY A 61 -3.48 1.54 13.82
CA GLY A 61 -3.71 1.46 15.26
C GLY A 61 -2.65 2.17 16.10
N PRO A 62 -2.72 2.01 17.42
CA PRO A 62 -1.68 2.50 18.32
C PRO A 62 -0.36 1.77 18.01
N GLU A 63 0.76 2.47 18.14
CA GLU A 63 2.13 1.93 17.97
C GLU A 63 2.47 1.39 16.57
N ILE A 64 1.55 1.48 15.60
CA ILE A 64 1.84 1.21 14.20
C ILE A 64 2.69 2.36 13.63
N PRO A 65 3.86 2.08 13.01
CA PRO A 65 4.67 3.12 12.40
C PRO A 65 3.96 3.72 11.19
N GLU A 66 4.32 4.95 10.82
CA GLU A 66 3.82 5.57 9.59
C GLU A 66 4.69 5.22 8.39
N GLY A 67 4.07 4.92 7.26
CA GLY A 67 4.75 4.72 5.98
C GLY A 67 4.40 3.40 5.32
N ALA A 68 5.11 3.06 4.25
CA ALA A 68 4.94 1.82 3.51
C ALA A 68 6.19 0.94 3.57
N ARG A 69 5.99 -0.36 3.37
CA ARG A 69 7.07 -1.33 3.13
C ARG A 69 6.64 -2.38 2.13
N LEU A 70 7.61 -2.99 1.45
CA LEU A 70 7.39 -4.19 0.66
C LEU A 70 7.26 -5.39 1.60
N GLN A 71 6.37 -6.32 1.27
CA GLN A 71 6.24 -7.60 1.95
C GLN A 71 5.85 -8.64 0.90
N GLU A 72 6.67 -9.68 0.77
CA GLU A 72 6.44 -10.73 -0.23
C GLU A 72 6.32 -10.14 -1.64
N ASP A 73 5.18 -10.33 -2.30
CA ASP A 73 4.84 -9.79 -3.61
C ASP A 73 3.87 -8.59 -3.56
N GLY A 74 3.75 -7.92 -2.41
CA GLY A 74 2.84 -6.80 -2.22
C GLY A 74 3.37 -5.69 -1.33
N PHE A 75 2.44 -4.79 -0.99
CA PHE A 75 2.72 -3.56 -0.24
C PHE A 75 1.97 -3.56 1.09
N VAL A 76 2.62 -3.11 2.16
CA VAL A 76 1.99 -2.89 3.47
C VAL A 76 2.02 -1.40 3.78
N LEU A 77 0.85 -0.77 3.84
CA LEU A 77 0.63 0.61 4.23
C LEU A 77 0.29 0.66 5.72
N MET A 78 1.06 1.42 6.48
CA MET A 78 0.99 1.45 7.94
C MET A 78 0.63 2.86 8.43
N PHE A 79 -0.33 2.92 9.35
CA PHE A 79 -0.90 4.18 9.83
C PHE A 79 -1.00 4.19 11.37
N PRO A 80 -0.32 5.12 12.06
CA PRO A 80 -0.66 5.44 13.44
C PRO A 80 -2.12 5.91 13.52
N SER A 81 -2.78 5.75 14.67
CA SER A 81 -4.21 6.07 14.84
C SER A 81 -4.63 7.44 14.31
N ALA A 82 -3.83 8.48 14.56
CA ALA A 82 -4.12 9.84 14.08
C ALA A 82 -4.06 9.96 12.55
N SER A 83 -3.08 9.30 11.93
CA SER A 83 -2.93 9.28 10.47
C SER A 83 -4.01 8.44 9.82
N TRP A 84 -4.40 7.30 10.42
CA TRP A 84 -5.50 6.47 9.92
C TRP A 84 -6.82 7.25 9.89
N GLN A 85 -7.16 7.95 10.98
CA GLN A 85 -8.39 8.74 11.02
C GLN A 85 -8.39 9.85 9.97
N ARG A 86 -7.24 10.51 9.75
CA ARG A 86 -7.08 11.52 8.70
C ARG A 86 -7.26 10.91 7.31
N THR A 87 -6.61 9.77 7.04
CA THR A 87 -6.71 9.03 5.78
C THR A 87 -8.15 8.65 5.48
N LYS A 88 -8.88 8.07 6.44
CA LYS A 88 -10.32 7.74 6.27
C LYS A 88 -11.14 8.96 5.86
N ASN A 89 -11.04 10.05 6.62
CA ASN A 89 -11.81 11.27 6.35
C ASN A 89 -11.50 11.84 4.95
N THR A 90 -10.22 11.86 4.56
CA THR A 90 -9.78 12.37 3.25
C THR A 90 -10.29 11.51 2.10
N LEU A 91 -10.18 10.17 2.22
CA LEU A 91 -10.67 9.24 1.20
C LEU A 91 -12.20 9.26 1.09
N GLU A 92 -12.91 9.35 2.22
CA GLU A 92 -14.37 9.51 2.25
C GLU A 92 -14.82 10.77 1.49
N ALA A 93 -14.09 11.88 1.68
CA ALA A 93 -14.29 13.13 0.94
C ALA A 93 -13.94 13.04 -0.56
N GLY A 94 -13.38 11.92 -1.03
CA GLY A 94 -13.01 11.71 -2.43
C GLY A 94 -11.65 12.30 -2.81
N ASN A 95 -10.85 12.71 -1.83
CA ASN A 95 -9.54 13.30 -2.07
C ASN A 95 -8.44 12.24 -1.98
N ALA A 96 -7.33 12.49 -2.69
CA ALA A 96 -6.12 11.69 -2.55
C ALA A 96 -5.44 11.94 -1.19
N VAL A 97 -4.68 10.95 -0.72
CA VAL A 97 -3.89 11.01 0.51
C VAL A 97 -2.43 10.77 0.16
N ASP A 98 -1.57 11.71 0.56
CA ASP A 98 -0.12 11.56 0.52
C ASP A 98 0.42 11.35 1.94
N ILE A 99 1.23 10.32 2.14
CA ILE A 99 1.91 10.04 3.40
C ILE A 99 3.42 10.14 3.18
N TRP A 100 4.03 11.09 3.90
CA TRP A 100 5.47 11.34 3.92
C TRP A 100 6.00 10.99 5.32
N PRO A 101 6.41 9.74 5.56
CA PRO A 101 6.80 9.31 6.89
C PRO A 101 8.06 10.04 7.35
N GLY A 102 8.12 10.37 8.65
CA GLY A 102 9.32 10.98 9.26
C GLY A 102 10.50 10.01 9.38
N ASN A 103 10.26 8.70 9.28
CA ASN A 103 11.29 7.68 9.31
C ASN A 103 11.86 7.45 7.89
N PRO A 104 13.15 7.70 7.64
CA PRO A 104 13.76 7.54 6.30
C PRO A 104 13.80 6.09 5.81
N ALA A 105 13.65 5.10 6.71
CA ALA A 105 13.57 3.69 6.32
C ALA A 105 12.17 3.28 5.82
N ALA A 106 11.15 4.11 6.06
CA ALA A 106 9.79 3.85 5.60
C ALA A 106 9.56 4.53 4.24
N MET A 107 8.90 3.84 3.32
CA MET A 107 8.60 4.39 2.00
C MET A 107 7.43 5.39 2.08
N PRO A 108 7.50 6.54 1.40
CA PRO A 108 6.34 7.39 1.20
C PRO A 108 5.34 6.69 0.27
N PHE A 109 4.08 7.06 0.36
CA PHE A 109 3.05 6.51 -0.53
C PHE A 109 1.90 7.50 -0.75
N ARG A 110 1.16 7.24 -1.83
CA ARG A 110 -0.05 7.97 -2.19
C ARG A 110 -1.20 7.00 -2.41
N ILE A 111 -2.38 7.35 -1.92
CA ILE A 111 -3.64 6.64 -2.20
C ILE A 111 -4.55 7.61 -2.93
N GLU A 112 -5.04 7.21 -4.09
CA GLU A 112 -5.97 8.01 -4.88
C GLU A 112 -7.06 7.15 -5.52
N TRP A 113 -8.16 7.81 -5.89
CA TRP A 113 -9.22 7.18 -6.65
C TRP A 113 -8.81 7.17 -8.12
N TYR A 114 -8.91 6.01 -8.76
CA TYR A 114 -8.71 5.87 -10.19
C TYR A 114 -9.99 6.30 -10.92
N GLU A 115 -9.85 7.09 -11.99
CA GLU A 115 -10.96 7.54 -12.85
C GLU A 115 -11.23 6.55 -14.00
#